data_AF-A0A7W1H0E8-F1
#
_entry.id   AF-A0A7W1H0E8-F1
#
_cell.length_a   1.000
_cell.length_b   1.000
_cell.length_c   1.000
_cell.angle_alpha   90.00
_cell.angle_beta   90.00
_cell.angle_gamma   90.00
#
_symmetry.space_group_name_H-M   'P 1'
#
loop_
_entity.id
_entity.type
_entity.pdbx_description
1 polymer ?
#
loop_
_entity_poly.entity_id
_entity_poly.type
_entity_poly.pdbx_seq_one_letter_code
_entity_poly.pdbx_strand_id
1 'polypeptide(L)'
;MRRKLRRIADCGSNTYEFLHQVRSFVSSSSQFAVRSTIFRPPIPLSPHDPGPPAARIRADSLSLDGRALVETREGGSILVGIAAWTEPTLTAPGVFYPREARTAETRLRYYASRFPVVEVDSSYYALPTRQMAELWDERTPPDHVFNVKAHALMTGHPTEPARLPPFIREMLPDEVAAARRVYPRDLGAEVLDAVWRTFLDALVPLDDAGKLGVVLLQYPPWFVPTRESAAELRAARERMGDVLAAVEFRRGTWLSERLRDRTVALLRDLGMTYVMVDEPQGMKSSVPPISAVTTPKLAIFRLHGRRHDTWEKPTTPVSERYRYLYDRAQLEQWIPEIVTASHAVEHVHVIFNNCYGNYATTNASEMAGMLRDALAQDYGMPGAVHDHLHSDPENGHGRRPYSPGS
;
A
#
# COMPACT_ATOMS: atom_id res chain seq x y z
N MET A 1 -27.72 42.31 -28.99
CA MET A 1 -28.25 43.23 -30.01
C MET A 1 -28.19 44.66 -29.46
N ARG A 2 -27.21 45.46 -29.94
CA ARG A 2 -27.03 46.94 -29.75
C ARG A 2 -26.85 47.39 -28.28
N ARG A 3 -26.05 48.38 -27.89
CA ARG A 3 -25.00 49.27 -28.45
C ARG A 3 -24.39 49.87 -27.16
N LYS A 4 -23.08 49.76 -26.93
CA LYS A 4 -22.08 50.82 -27.18
C LYS A 4 -22.15 52.01 -26.20
N LEU A 5 -20.96 52.29 -25.62
CA LEU A 5 -20.38 53.63 -25.34
C LEU A 5 -20.86 54.32 -24.05
N ARG A 6 -20.05 55.01 -23.23
CA ARG A 6 -18.68 55.57 -23.25
C ARG A 6 -18.32 55.80 -21.76
N ARG A 7 -17.14 55.42 -21.25
CA ARG A 7 -15.86 56.19 -21.18
C ARG A 7 -15.98 57.66 -20.77
N ILE A 8 -15.27 58.01 -19.69
CA ILE A 8 -14.37 59.16 -19.42
C ILE A 8 -14.27 59.21 -17.87
N ALA A 9 -13.15 58.83 -17.25
CA ALA A 9 -11.89 59.59 -17.09
C ALA A 9 -12.18 60.92 -16.38
N ASP A 10 -11.63 61.30 -15.22
CA ASP A 10 -10.24 61.34 -14.81
C ASP A 10 -10.17 61.77 -13.33
N CYS A 11 -8.98 61.61 -12.75
CA CYS A 11 -8.44 62.31 -11.57
C CYS A 11 -9.15 62.07 -10.23
N GLY A 12 -8.48 61.77 -9.13
CA GLY A 12 -7.06 61.72 -8.81
C GLY A 12 -7.01 61.20 -7.37
N SER A 13 -6.06 60.33 -7.09
CA SER A 13 -5.00 60.56 -6.10
C SER A 13 -5.44 60.80 -4.65
N ASN A 14 -4.83 59.97 -3.80
CA ASN A 14 -4.45 60.22 -2.41
C ASN A 14 -5.54 60.03 -1.34
N THR A 15 -5.54 58.92 -0.58
CA THR A 15 -4.58 58.42 0.45
C THR A 15 -4.97 58.86 1.85
N TYR A 16 -5.13 57.85 2.71
CA TYR A 16 -5.03 57.88 4.18
C TYR A 16 -6.04 58.71 4.98
N GLU A 17 -7.01 58.03 5.61
CA GLU A 17 -7.12 57.91 7.08
C GLU A 17 -8.38 57.11 7.41
N PHE A 18 -8.25 55.85 7.84
CA PHE A 18 -8.00 55.42 9.22
C PHE A 18 -9.21 55.65 10.15
N LEU A 19 -10.05 54.59 10.21
CA LEU A 19 -10.57 53.98 11.43
C LEU A 19 -10.77 54.92 12.63
N HIS A 20 -12.00 55.31 12.92
CA HIS A 20 -12.67 55.06 14.21
C HIS A 20 -14.06 55.73 14.26
N GLN A 21 -15.00 55.10 14.99
CA GLN A 21 -16.41 55.46 15.19
C GLN A 21 -17.30 55.13 13.99
N VAL A 22 -18.28 54.25 14.07
CA VAL A 22 -19.42 54.34 14.97
C VAL A 22 -19.90 52.94 15.39
N ARG A 23 -19.82 52.65 16.69
CA ARG A 23 -20.73 51.72 17.37
C ARG A 23 -22.05 52.45 17.61
N SER A 24 -23.15 51.71 17.50
CA SER A 24 -24.46 51.97 18.12
C SER A 24 -25.39 52.99 17.44
N PHE A 25 -26.23 52.48 16.52
CA PHE A 25 -27.67 52.69 16.67
C PHE A 25 -28.41 51.43 16.17
N VAL A 26 -28.97 50.67 17.11
CA VAL A 26 -29.90 49.58 16.84
C VAL A 26 -31.30 50.19 16.88
N SER A 27 -32.08 50.06 15.80
CA SER A 27 -33.47 49.59 15.90
C SER A 27 -34.12 49.46 14.52
N SER A 28 -34.74 48.29 14.33
CA SER A 28 -35.94 48.06 13.52
C SER A 28 -35.80 47.86 12.01
N SER A 29 -35.95 46.57 11.65
CA SER A 29 -36.85 46.04 10.61
C SER A 29 -36.22 45.30 9.43
N SER A 30 -36.60 44.02 9.37
CA SER A 30 -36.82 43.21 8.16
C SER A 30 -35.65 42.40 7.59
N GLN A 31 -35.41 41.27 8.26
CA GLN A 31 -35.31 39.92 7.68
C GLN A 31 -34.80 39.79 6.22
N PHE A 32 -33.48 39.67 6.07
CA PHE A 32 -32.87 38.74 5.11
C PHE A 32 -31.70 38.06 5.82
N ALA A 33 -31.95 36.86 6.35
CA ALA A 33 -30.92 36.03 6.95
C ALA A 33 -30.04 35.43 5.85
N VAL A 34 -29.02 36.17 5.43
CA VAL A 34 -27.84 35.56 4.80
C VAL A 34 -27.21 34.69 5.89
N ARG A 35 -27.38 33.37 5.80
CA ARG A 35 -26.58 32.44 6.59
C ARG A 35 -25.14 32.66 6.19
N SER A 36 -24.42 33.49 6.95
CA SER A 36 -22.97 33.46 6.99
C SER A 36 -22.61 32.08 7.51
N THR A 37 -22.30 31.18 6.58
CA THR A 37 -21.60 29.95 6.92
C THR A 37 -20.30 30.40 7.55
N ILE A 38 -20.24 30.34 8.87
CA ILE A 38 -19.00 30.47 9.62
C ILE A 38 -18.06 29.46 8.97
N PHE A 39 -17.08 29.95 8.22
CA PHE A 39 -15.98 29.15 7.72
C PHE A 39 -15.23 28.74 8.98
N ARG A 40 -15.64 27.61 9.57
CA ARG A 40 -14.80 26.94 10.56
C ARG A 40 -13.51 26.63 9.80
N PRO A 41 -12.34 27.13 10.27
CA PRO A 41 -11.09 26.64 9.70
C PRO A 41 -11.13 25.11 9.77
N PRO A 42 -10.69 24.38 8.73
CA PRO A 42 -10.62 22.94 8.83
C PRO A 42 -9.88 22.61 10.12
N ILE A 43 -10.45 21.72 10.92
CA ILE A 43 -9.77 21.11 12.08
C ILE A 43 -8.34 20.86 11.62
N PRO A 44 -7.30 21.35 12.33
CA PRO A 44 -5.94 21.16 11.88
C PRO A 44 -5.74 19.67 11.69
N LEU A 45 -5.70 19.27 10.43
CA LEU A 45 -5.53 17.91 10.04
C LEU A 45 -4.18 17.51 10.61
N SER A 46 -4.14 16.42 11.37
CA SER A 46 -2.89 15.88 11.91
C SER A 46 -1.84 15.84 10.78
N PRO A 47 -0.55 16.07 11.04
CA PRO A 47 0.51 15.89 10.03
C PRO A 47 0.40 14.54 9.29
N HIS A 48 -0.13 13.54 10.00
CA HIS A 48 -0.36 12.18 9.48
C HIS A 48 -1.78 11.93 8.97
N ASP A 49 -2.62 12.95 8.85
CA ASP A 49 -3.94 12.85 8.22
C ASP A 49 -4.31 14.15 7.48
N PRO A 50 -3.46 14.68 6.57
CA PRO A 50 -3.66 15.99 5.95
C PRO A 50 -4.75 16.01 4.86
N GLY A 51 -5.42 14.88 4.64
CA GLY A 51 -6.47 14.69 3.63
C GLY A 51 -5.91 14.30 2.26
N PRO A 52 -6.74 13.67 1.39
CA PRO A 52 -6.30 13.25 0.06
C PRO A 52 -5.70 14.34 -0.85
N PRO A 53 -6.19 15.60 -0.83
CA PRO A 53 -5.59 16.68 -1.63
C PRO A 53 -4.14 16.98 -1.24
N ALA A 54 -3.82 16.99 0.06
CA ALA A 54 -2.45 17.25 0.52
C ALA A 54 -1.51 16.07 0.23
N ALA A 55 -2.00 14.84 0.39
CA ALA A 55 -1.27 13.64 0.00
C ALA A 55 -1.02 13.59 -1.52
N ARG A 56 -1.94 14.10 -2.34
CA ARG A 56 -1.76 14.24 -3.79
C ARG A 56 -0.62 15.20 -4.12
N ILE A 57 -0.59 16.38 -3.50
CA ILE A 57 0.47 17.37 -3.72
C ILE A 57 1.85 16.77 -3.44
N ARG A 58 1.98 15.97 -2.37
CA ARG A 58 3.22 15.23 -2.08
C ARG A 58 3.59 14.26 -3.19
N ALA A 59 2.64 13.44 -3.65
CA ALA A 59 2.89 12.49 -4.74
C ALA A 59 3.28 13.18 -6.05
N ASP A 60 2.58 14.26 -6.43
CA ASP A 60 2.82 14.99 -7.69
C ASP A 60 4.16 15.76 -7.67
N SER A 61 4.74 16.00 -6.49
CA SER A 61 6.05 16.63 -6.34
C SER A 61 7.22 15.69 -6.65
N LEU A 62 6.97 14.38 -6.75
CA LEU A 62 7.99 13.39 -7.07
C LEU A 62 8.22 13.37 -8.59
N SER A 63 9.49 13.44 -9.00
CA SER A 63 9.91 13.33 -10.40
C SER A 63 9.87 11.89 -10.95
N LEU A 64 9.29 10.95 -10.21
CA LEU A 64 9.31 9.52 -10.50
C LEU A 64 7.92 8.93 -10.69
N ASP A 65 7.82 7.99 -11.63
CA ASP A 65 6.71 7.05 -11.68
C ASP A 65 6.98 5.93 -10.67
N GLY A 66 6.01 5.59 -9.82
CA GLY A 66 6.15 4.58 -8.75
C GLY A 66 6.43 3.16 -9.24
N ARG A 67 6.53 2.99 -10.57
CA ARG A 67 6.84 1.75 -11.27
C ARG A 67 8.33 1.50 -11.43
N ALA A 68 9.20 2.49 -11.16
CA ALA A 68 10.64 2.31 -11.25
C ALA A 68 11.06 1.09 -10.41
N LEU A 69 11.40 -0.01 -11.10
CA LEU A 69 11.92 -1.21 -10.47
C LEU A 69 13.30 -0.87 -9.93
N VAL A 70 13.51 -1.15 -8.65
CA VAL A 70 14.78 -0.87 -8.01
C VAL A 70 15.57 -2.17 -7.99
N GLU A 71 16.46 -2.31 -8.97
CA GLU A 71 17.34 -3.49 -9.10
C GLU A 71 18.39 -3.48 -8.00
N THR A 72 18.65 -4.66 -7.43
CA THR A 72 19.75 -4.85 -6.50
C THR A 72 21.03 -5.22 -7.23
N ARG A 73 22.20 -4.97 -6.61
CA ARG A 73 23.51 -5.32 -7.19
C ARG A 73 23.63 -6.80 -7.52
N GLU A 74 22.96 -7.64 -6.74
CA GLU A 74 22.98 -9.09 -6.81
C GLU A 74 21.98 -9.64 -7.86
N GLY A 75 21.33 -8.78 -8.64
CA GLY A 75 20.34 -9.17 -9.65
C GLY A 75 18.94 -9.42 -9.07
N GLY A 76 18.71 -9.01 -7.83
CA GLY A 76 17.40 -9.03 -7.17
C GLY A 76 16.58 -7.76 -7.45
N SER A 77 15.41 -7.67 -6.83
CA SER A 77 14.52 -6.51 -7.02
C SER A 77 13.83 -6.05 -5.74
N ILE A 78 13.60 -4.75 -5.63
CA ILE A 78 12.72 -4.15 -4.62
C ILE A 78 11.46 -3.61 -5.31
N LEU A 79 10.31 -4.18 -4.96
CA LEU A 79 9.00 -3.78 -5.47
C LEU A 79 8.21 -3.06 -4.38
N VAL A 80 7.72 -1.86 -4.69
CA VAL A 80 6.93 -1.05 -3.75
C VAL A 80 5.51 -0.89 -4.28
N GLY A 81 4.51 -1.17 -3.45
CA GLY A 81 3.10 -1.08 -3.84
C GLY A 81 2.17 -0.94 -2.65
N ILE A 82 0.87 -1.18 -2.87
CA ILE A 82 -0.16 -1.04 -1.83
C ILE A 82 -0.96 -2.33 -1.64
N ALA A 83 -1.65 -2.43 -0.51
CA ALA A 83 -2.67 -3.44 -0.26
C ALA A 83 -4.05 -2.95 -0.69
N ALA A 84 -4.62 -3.58 -1.73
CA ALA A 84 -5.86 -3.23 -2.41
C ALA A 84 -5.83 -1.96 -3.28
N TRP A 85 -5.93 -2.16 -4.59
CA TRP A 85 -6.15 -1.09 -5.57
C TRP A 85 -7.64 -0.71 -5.72
N THR A 86 -8.56 -1.49 -5.13
CA THR A 86 -10.01 -1.27 -5.24
C THR A 86 -10.65 -0.73 -3.97
N GLU A 87 -9.86 -0.26 -3.00
CA GLU A 87 -10.41 0.28 -1.76
C GLU A 87 -11.35 1.48 -2.05
N PRO A 88 -12.55 1.54 -1.43
CA PRO A 88 -13.56 2.56 -1.74
C PRO A 88 -13.08 4.02 -1.62
N THR A 89 -12.31 4.37 -0.59
CA THR A 89 -11.78 5.72 -0.42
C THR A 89 -10.69 6.08 -1.44
N LEU A 90 -9.89 5.10 -1.90
CA LEU A 90 -8.93 5.24 -3.00
C LEU A 90 -9.64 5.45 -4.36
N THR A 91 -10.73 4.69 -4.59
CA THR A 91 -11.51 4.74 -5.85
C THR A 91 -12.45 5.93 -5.95
N ALA A 92 -12.55 6.75 -4.90
CA ALA A 92 -13.36 7.96 -4.91
C ALA A 92 -12.88 8.96 -5.99
N PRO A 93 -13.81 9.67 -6.67
CA PRO A 93 -13.46 10.60 -7.73
C PRO A 93 -12.46 11.67 -7.27
N GLY A 94 -11.37 11.83 -8.03
CA GLY A 94 -10.34 12.84 -7.76
C GLY A 94 -9.32 12.46 -6.69
N VAL A 95 -9.38 11.23 -6.13
CA VAL A 95 -8.46 10.78 -5.08
C VAL A 95 -7.18 10.17 -5.65
N PHE A 96 -7.26 9.06 -6.38
CA PHE A 96 -6.11 8.40 -7.02
C PHE A 96 -6.30 8.26 -8.53
N TYR A 97 -7.42 7.65 -8.94
CA TYR A 97 -7.70 7.31 -10.33
C TYR A 97 -8.11 8.52 -11.19
N PRO A 98 -7.73 8.54 -12.49
CA PRO A 98 -8.18 9.55 -13.44
C PRO A 98 -9.67 9.37 -13.74
N ARG A 99 -10.31 10.39 -14.32
CA ARG A 99 -11.77 10.43 -14.52
C ARG A 99 -12.27 9.33 -15.46
N GLU A 100 -11.40 8.81 -16.30
CA GLU A 100 -11.65 7.78 -17.30
C GLU A 100 -11.60 6.36 -16.70
N ALA A 101 -10.88 6.17 -15.57
CA ALA A 101 -10.69 4.86 -14.93
C ALA A 101 -11.90 4.46 -14.06
N ARG A 102 -13.00 4.11 -14.73
CA ARG A 102 -14.30 3.82 -14.09
C ARG A 102 -14.64 2.33 -13.96
N THR A 103 -13.92 1.46 -14.65
CA THR A 103 -14.15 0.00 -14.65
C THR A 103 -13.05 -0.73 -13.88
N ALA A 104 -13.31 -1.97 -13.47
CA ALA A 104 -12.29 -2.81 -12.86
C ALA A 104 -11.05 -2.95 -13.74
N GLU A 105 -11.25 -3.07 -15.06
CA GLU A 105 -10.18 -3.13 -16.04
C GLU A 105 -9.36 -1.84 -16.10
N THR A 106 -10.02 -0.71 -16.33
CA THR A 106 -9.32 0.57 -16.51
C THR A 106 -8.60 1.01 -15.23
N ARG A 107 -9.14 0.66 -14.06
CA ARG A 107 -8.47 0.87 -12.77
C ARG A 107 -7.23 0.00 -12.61
N LEU A 108 -7.33 -1.31 -12.87
CA LEU A 108 -6.16 -2.19 -12.74
C LEU A 108 -5.06 -1.80 -13.73
N ARG A 109 -5.41 -1.51 -14.99
CA ARG A 109 -4.44 -1.01 -15.99
C ARG A 109 -3.76 0.29 -15.53
N TYR A 110 -4.53 1.23 -14.97
CA TYR A 110 -3.97 2.47 -14.44
C TYR A 110 -3.06 2.21 -13.22
N TYR A 111 -3.49 1.40 -12.26
CA TYR A 111 -2.68 1.08 -11.10
C TYR A 111 -1.36 0.41 -11.50
N ALA A 112 -1.42 -0.60 -12.38
CA ALA A 112 -0.26 -1.35 -12.83
C ALA A 112 0.66 -0.54 -13.75
N SER A 113 0.20 0.59 -14.31
CA SER A 113 1.09 1.53 -14.97
C SER A 113 1.92 2.34 -13.97
N ARG A 114 1.51 2.40 -12.68
CA ARG A 114 2.09 3.25 -11.64
C ARG A 114 2.88 2.50 -10.58
N PHE A 115 2.61 1.22 -10.36
CA PHE A 115 3.29 0.40 -9.36
C PHE A 115 3.55 -1.00 -9.91
N PRO A 116 4.70 -1.62 -9.61
CA PRO A 116 5.06 -2.93 -10.14
C PRO A 116 4.45 -4.09 -9.32
N VAL A 117 3.91 -3.82 -8.13
CA VAL A 117 3.32 -4.84 -7.26
C VAL A 117 2.02 -4.37 -6.63
N VAL A 118 1.11 -5.31 -6.37
CA VAL A 118 -0.08 -5.08 -5.56
C VAL A 118 -0.35 -6.26 -4.66
N GLU A 119 -0.92 -6.00 -3.48
CA GLU A 119 -1.50 -7.05 -2.66
C GLU A 119 -3.02 -7.12 -2.85
N VAL A 120 -3.49 -8.30 -3.26
CA VAL A 120 -4.91 -8.63 -3.46
C VAL A 120 -5.53 -8.99 -2.12
N ASP A 121 -6.37 -8.08 -1.60
CA ASP A 121 -7.05 -8.25 -0.31
C ASP A 121 -8.48 -8.79 -0.44
N SER A 122 -9.06 -8.73 -1.64
CA SER A 122 -10.42 -9.22 -1.90
C SER A 122 -10.57 -10.72 -1.69
N SER A 123 -9.49 -11.48 -1.94
CA SER A 123 -9.42 -12.93 -1.77
C SER A 123 -9.58 -13.38 -0.32
N TYR A 124 -9.32 -12.50 0.66
CA TYR A 124 -9.65 -12.75 2.06
C TYR A 124 -11.15 -12.97 2.29
N TYR A 125 -11.99 -12.24 1.55
CA TYR A 125 -13.44 -12.21 1.74
C TYR A 125 -14.21 -13.20 0.87
N ALA A 126 -13.64 -13.57 -0.28
CA ALA A 126 -14.24 -14.51 -1.23
C ALA A 126 -13.13 -15.25 -1.97
N LEU A 127 -13.31 -16.54 -2.21
CA LEU A 127 -12.34 -17.32 -3.01
C LEU A 127 -12.24 -16.73 -4.43
N PRO A 128 -11.02 -16.48 -4.94
CA PRO A 128 -10.84 -16.04 -6.31
C PRO A 128 -11.26 -17.16 -7.28
N THR A 129 -11.56 -16.78 -8.52
CA THR A 129 -11.77 -17.72 -9.61
C THR A 129 -10.57 -17.67 -10.56
N ARG A 130 -10.33 -18.76 -11.29
CA ARG A 130 -9.32 -18.81 -12.35
C ARG A 130 -9.50 -17.67 -13.36
N GLN A 131 -10.73 -17.41 -13.81
CA GLN A 131 -11.05 -16.30 -14.70
C GLN A 131 -10.63 -14.93 -14.14
N MET A 132 -10.77 -14.73 -12.82
CA MET A 132 -10.35 -13.48 -12.19
C MET A 132 -8.83 -13.29 -12.30
N ALA A 133 -8.07 -14.35 -12.05
CA ALA A 133 -6.61 -14.36 -12.18
C ALA A 133 -6.14 -14.17 -13.63
N GLU A 134 -6.79 -14.83 -14.60
CA GLU A 134 -6.55 -14.60 -16.04
C GLU A 134 -6.75 -13.13 -16.40
N LEU A 135 -7.86 -12.54 -15.96
CA LEU A 135 -8.12 -11.11 -16.18
C LEU A 135 -7.08 -10.21 -15.48
N TRP A 136 -6.55 -10.60 -14.31
CA TRP A 136 -5.49 -9.84 -13.65
C TRP A 136 -4.19 -9.88 -14.46
N ASP A 137 -3.83 -11.05 -14.99
CA ASP A 137 -2.70 -11.21 -15.90
C ASP A 137 -2.86 -10.34 -17.16
N GLU A 138 -3.96 -10.51 -17.91
CA GLU A 138 -4.23 -9.80 -19.17
C GLU A 138 -4.24 -8.26 -19.04
N ARG A 139 -4.56 -7.77 -17.84
CA ARG A 139 -4.74 -6.34 -17.57
C ARG A 139 -3.50 -5.68 -17.00
N THR A 140 -2.42 -6.44 -16.80
CA THR A 140 -1.19 -5.94 -16.22
C THR A 140 0.02 -6.23 -17.10
N PRO A 141 1.06 -5.38 -17.03
CA PRO A 141 2.34 -5.63 -17.69
C PRO A 141 2.99 -6.96 -17.27
N PRO A 142 3.88 -7.56 -18.09
CA PRO A 142 4.54 -8.84 -17.77
C PRO A 142 5.31 -8.86 -16.45
N ASP A 143 5.90 -7.72 -16.06
CA ASP A 143 6.68 -7.49 -14.85
C ASP A 143 5.84 -7.16 -13.61
N HIS A 144 4.50 -7.16 -13.72
CA HIS A 144 3.64 -6.84 -12.59
C HIS A 144 3.43 -8.05 -11.67
N VAL A 145 3.62 -7.85 -10.37
CA VAL A 145 3.56 -8.91 -9.35
C VAL A 145 2.31 -8.77 -8.47
N PHE A 146 1.68 -9.90 -8.17
CA PHE A 146 0.55 -10.00 -7.25
C PHE A 146 0.95 -10.78 -6.00
N ASN A 147 0.89 -10.11 -4.85
CA ASN A 147 0.80 -10.80 -3.56
C ASN A 147 -0.68 -11.10 -3.31
N VAL A 148 -1.06 -12.32 -2.97
CA VAL A 148 -2.47 -12.69 -2.81
C VAL A 148 -2.76 -13.07 -1.37
N LYS A 149 -3.68 -12.37 -0.72
CA LYS A 149 -4.06 -12.72 0.65
C LYS A 149 -4.87 -13.99 0.69
N ALA A 150 -4.50 -14.89 1.58
CA ALA A 150 -5.25 -16.13 1.78
C ALA A 150 -6.69 -15.84 2.22
N HIS A 151 -7.60 -16.70 1.81
CA HIS A 151 -9.00 -16.64 2.24
C HIS A 151 -9.09 -16.76 3.77
N ALA A 152 -10.08 -16.10 4.39
CA ALA A 152 -10.26 -16.06 5.85
C ALA A 152 -10.14 -17.46 6.51
N LEU A 153 -10.74 -18.48 5.91
CA LEU A 153 -10.72 -19.85 6.43
C LEU A 153 -9.32 -20.51 6.41
N MET A 154 -8.39 -20.05 5.59
CA MET A 154 -7.02 -20.59 5.53
C MET A 154 -6.15 -20.10 6.69
N THR A 155 -6.61 -19.10 7.46
CA THR A 155 -5.83 -18.45 8.53
C THR A 155 -6.54 -18.47 9.88
N GLY A 156 -7.57 -19.30 10.05
CA GLY A 156 -8.33 -19.40 11.29
C GLY A 156 -9.40 -18.32 11.50
N HIS A 157 -9.61 -17.44 10.53
CA HIS A 157 -10.68 -16.44 10.57
C HIS A 157 -12.02 -17.04 10.12
N PRO A 158 -13.16 -16.53 10.62
CA PRO A 158 -14.46 -17.00 10.16
C PRO A 158 -14.87 -16.35 8.83
N THR A 159 -15.75 -17.02 8.09
CA THR A 159 -16.48 -16.45 6.95
C THR A 159 -17.98 -16.64 7.09
N GLU A 160 -18.76 -15.92 6.28
CA GLU A 160 -20.20 -16.17 6.12
C GLU A 160 -20.39 -17.32 5.13
N PRO A 161 -21.14 -18.40 5.46
CA PRO A 161 -21.35 -19.52 4.54
C PRO A 161 -21.83 -19.09 3.16
N ALA A 162 -22.69 -18.06 3.08
CA ALA A 162 -23.20 -17.53 1.83
C ALA A 162 -22.11 -17.01 0.85
N ARG A 163 -20.91 -16.66 1.33
CA ARG A 163 -19.79 -16.20 0.50
C ARG A 163 -18.95 -17.34 -0.09
N LEU A 164 -19.14 -18.57 0.39
CA LEU A 164 -18.48 -19.72 -0.17
C LEU A 164 -19.08 -20.09 -1.54
N PRO A 165 -18.28 -20.61 -2.47
CA PRO A 165 -18.78 -21.16 -3.73
C PRO A 165 -19.87 -22.22 -3.48
N PRO A 166 -20.89 -22.32 -4.35
CA PRO A 166 -22.01 -23.26 -4.17
C PRO A 166 -21.56 -24.68 -3.85
N PHE A 167 -20.58 -25.22 -4.59
CA PHE A 167 -20.08 -26.58 -4.37
C PHE A 167 -19.43 -26.78 -3.00
N ILE A 168 -18.77 -25.76 -2.42
CA ILE A 168 -18.23 -25.86 -1.06
C ILE A 168 -19.37 -25.80 -0.03
N ARG A 169 -20.39 -24.97 -0.27
CA ARG A 169 -21.56 -24.87 0.61
C ARG A 169 -22.34 -26.17 0.67
N GLU A 170 -22.46 -26.86 -0.45
CA GLU A 170 -23.15 -28.16 -0.56
C GLU A 170 -22.42 -29.28 0.22
N MET A 171 -21.13 -29.12 0.51
CA MET A 171 -20.36 -30.04 1.37
C MET A 171 -20.53 -29.75 2.86
N LEU A 172 -21.16 -28.64 3.25
CA LEU A 172 -21.34 -28.28 4.65
C LEU A 172 -22.49 -29.08 5.28
N PRO A 173 -22.35 -29.56 6.53
CA PRO A 173 -23.49 -30.03 7.31
C PRO A 173 -24.56 -28.94 7.43
N ASP A 174 -25.85 -29.31 7.41
CA ASP A 174 -26.97 -28.36 7.44
C ASP A 174 -26.88 -27.34 8.58
N GLU A 175 -26.47 -27.78 9.78
CA GLU A 175 -26.29 -26.91 10.95
C GLU A 175 -25.18 -25.86 10.73
N VAL A 176 -24.09 -26.25 10.07
CA VAL A 176 -22.95 -25.38 9.75
C VAL A 176 -23.33 -24.42 8.62
N ALA A 177 -24.07 -24.90 7.62
CA ALA A 177 -24.56 -24.08 6.51
C ALA A 177 -25.55 -22.99 6.97
N ALA A 178 -26.36 -23.28 7.99
CA ALA A 178 -27.32 -22.35 8.58
C ALA A 178 -26.69 -21.34 9.55
N ALA A 179 -25.43 -21.54 9.98
CA ALA A 179 -24.76 -20.67 10.91
C ALA A 179 -24.50 -19.27 10.30
N ARG A 180 -24.55 -18.23 11.13
CA ARG A 180 -24.21 -16.86 10.68
C ARG A 180 -22.75 -16.76 10.18
N ARG A 181 -21.85 -17.49 10.84
CA ARG A 181 -20.42 -17.54 10.54
C ARG A 181 -19.89 -18.93 10.83
N VAL A 182 -18.94 -19.37 10.02
CA VAL A 182 -18.25 -20.65 10.17
C VAL A 182 -16.75 -20.41 10.32
N TYR A 183 -16.14 -21.13 11.26
CA TYR A 183 -14.70 -21.15 11.48
C TYR A 183 -14.10 -22.41 10.87
N PRO A 184 -12.79 -22.43 10.57
CA PRO A 184 -12.12 -23.61 10.01
C PRO A 184 -12.25 -24.86 10.90
N ARG A 185 -12.27 -24.69 12.23
CA ARG A 185 -12.47 -25.77 13.19
C ARG A 185 -13.88 -26.40 13.14
N ASP A 186 -14.85 -25.66 12.58
CA ASP A 186 -16.22 -26.14 12.40
C ASP A 186 -16.35 -26.91 11.07
N LEU A 187 -15.29 -26.90 10.24
CA LEU A 187 -15.24 -27.59 8.96
C LEU A 187 -14.54 -28.94 9.12
N GLY A 188 -15.04 -29.96 8.43
CA GLY A 188 -14.29 -31.20 8.23
C GLY A 188 -13.05 -30.97 7.36
N ALA A 189 -12.06 -31.86 7.48
CA ALA A 189 -10.81 -31.79 6.70
C ALA A 189 -11.08 -31.72 5.19
N GLU A 190 -12.05 -32.48 4.69
CA GLU A 190 -12.43 -32.51 3.27
C GLU A 190 -12.86 -31.14 2.75
N VAL A 191 -13.72 -30.43 3.51
CA VAL A 191 -14.21 -29.09 3.14
C VAL A 191 -13.07 -28.07 3.18
N LEU A 192 -12.25 -28.12 4.24
CA LEU A 192 -11.11 -27.22 4.36
C LEU A 192 -10.11 -27.45 3.22
N ASP A 193 -9.80 -28.69 2.88
CA ASP A 193 -8.91 -29.03 1.77
C ASP A 193 -9.49 -28.60 0.41
N ALA A 194 -10.83 -28.65 0.24
CA ALA A 194 -11.48 -28.08 -0.94
C ALA A 194 -11.31 -26.56 -1.03
N VAL A 195 -11.37 -25.84 0.10
CA VAL A 195 -11.08 -24.39 0.15
C VAL A 195 -9.65 -24.10 -0.29
N TRP A 196 -8.67 -24.83 0.24
CA TRP A 196 -7.25 -24.66 -0.13
C TRP A 196 -7.01 -24.97 -1.61
N ARG A 197 -7.50 -26.11 -2.10
CA ARG A 197 -7.39 -26.49 -3.52
C ARG A 197 -8.02 -25.45 -4.45
N THR A 198 -9.25 -25.02 -4.14
CA THR A 198 -9.95 -24.00 -4.94
C THR A 198 -9.18 -22.68 -4.98
N PHE A 199 -8.62 -22.26 -3.84
CA PHE A 199 -7.82 -21.04 -3.77
C PHE A 199 -6.57 -21.14 -4.63
N LEU A 200 -5.78 -22.21 -4.49
CA LEU A 200 -4.52 -22.37 -5.21
C LEU A 200 -4.74 -22.57 -6.71
N ASP A 201 -5.73 -23.37 -7.11
CA ASP A 201 -6.10 -23.60 -8.52
C ASP A 201 -6.49 -22.31 -9.23
N ALA A 202 -7.11 -21.37 -8.51
CA ALA A 202 -7.48 -20.07 -9.04
C ALA A 202 -6.26 -19.17 -9.29
N LEU A 203 -5.11 -19.41 -8.64
CA LEU A 203 -3.90 -18.60 -8.79
C LEU A 203 -2.93 -19.13 -9.85
N VAL A 204 -3.13 -20.36 -10.35
CA VAL A 204 -2.31 -20.97 -11.39
C VAL A 204 -2.08 -20.05 -12.60
N PRO A 205 -3.06 -19.29 -13.14
CA PRO A 205 -2.79 -18.36 -14.25
C PRO A 205 -1.73 -17.30 -13.93
N LEU A 206 -1.68 -16.82 -12.67
CA LEU A 206 -0.65 -15.87 -12.26
C LEU A 206 0.70 -16.56 -12.07
N ASP A 207 0.71 -17.80 -11.56
CA ASP A 207 1.93 -18.59 -11.38
C ASP A 207 2.56 -18.94 -12.74
N ASP A 208 1.76 -19.45 -13.68
CA ASP A 208 2.16 -19.77 -15.06
C ASP A 208 2.71 -18.52 -15.79
N ALA A 209 2.15 -17.33 -15.51
CA ALA A 209 2.59 -16.06 -16.08
C ALA A 209 3.83 -15.47 -15.37
N GLY A 210 4.31 -16.07 -14.28
CA GLY A 210 5.41 -15.54 -13.46
C GLY A 210 5.03 -14.29 -12.66
N LYS A 211 3.73 -14.03 -12.46
CA LYS A 211 3.18 -12.85 -11.78
C LYS A 211 2.71 -13.12 -10.35
N LEU A 212 2.66 -14.37 -9.91
CA LEU A 212 2.35 -14.70 -8.51
C LEU A 212 3.57 -14.46 -7.63
N GLY A 213 3.53 -13.42 -6.80
CA GLY A 213 4.63 -13.10 -5.89
C GLY A 213 4.64 -13.99 -4.64
N VAL A 214 3.52 -14.04 -3.92
CA VAL A 214 3.40 -14.80 -2.67
C VAL A 214 1.94 -14.93 -2.25
N VAL A 215 1.61 -15.96 -1.47
CA VAL A 215 0.37 -16.01 -0.71
C VAL A 215 0.60 -15.52 0.72
N LEU A 216 -0.12 -14.47 1.11
CA LEU A 216 -0.07 -13.90 2.46
C LEU A 216 -1.00 -14.65 3.42
N LEU A 217 -0.41 -15.33 4.41
CA LEU A 217 -1.05 -15.95 5.56
C LEU A 217 -1.02 -15.00 6.76
N GLN A 218 -1.94 -14.06 6.80
CA GLN A 218 -2.11 -13.16 7.94
C GLN A 218 -2.99 -13.80 9.01
N TYR A 219 -2.41 -14.17 10.15
CA TYR A 219 -3.11 -14.82 11.25
C TYR A 219 -3.76 -13.83 12.23
N PRO A 220 -4.87 -14.20 12.90
CA PRO A 220 -5.56 -13.34 13.84
C PRO A 220 -4.81 -13.19 15.18
N PRO A 221 -5.17 -12.22 16.03
CA PRO A 221 -4.55 -12.02 17.34
C PRO A 221 -4.69 -13.20 18.32
N TRP A 222 -5.68 -14.09 18.13
CA TRP A 222 -5.84 -15.30 18.94
C TRP A 222 -4.97 -16.47 18.47
N PHE A 223 -4.24 -16.32 17.36
CA PHE A 223 -3.20 -17.26 16.97
C PHE A 223 -1.94 -16.99 17.78
N VAL A 224 -1.69 -17.84 18.78
CA VAL A 224 -0.63 -17.69 19.80
C VAL A 224 0.44 -18.76 19.64
N PRO A 225 1.68 -18.55 20.14
CA PRO A 225 2.79 -19.51 19.94
C PRO A 225 2.62 -20.79 20.77
N THR A 226 1.86 -21.75 20.26
CA THR A 226 1.66 -23.09 20.85
C THR A 226 2.14 -24.20 19.91
N ARG A 227 2.11 -25.46 20.39
CA ARG A 227 2.44 -26.61 19.54
C ARG A 227 1.42 -26.81 18.42
N GLU A 228 0.16 -26.55 18.71
CA GLU A 228 -0.96 -26.61 17.78
C GLU A 228 -0.82 -25.56 16.69
N SER A 229 -0.49 -24.30 17.03
CA SER A 229 -0.21 -23.27 16.04
C SER A 229 1.01 -23.58 15.17
N ALA A 230 2.06 -24.21 15.74
CA ALA A 230 3.18 -24.67 14.93
C ALA A 230 2.81 -25.84 14.00
N ALA A 231 1.86 -26.70 14.41
CA ALA A 231 1.32 -27.76 13.55
C ALA A 231 0.44 -27.18 12.43
N GLU A 232 -0.34 -26.15 12.72
CA GLU A 232 -1.12 -25.41 11.71
C GLU A 232 -0.22 -24.78 10.65
N LEU A 233 0.89 -24.13 11.07
CA LEU A 233 1.87 -23.57 10.12
C LEU A 233 2.50 -24.66 9.23
N ARG A 234 2.78 -25.85 9.77
CA ARG A 234 3.26 -27.00 8.99
C ARG A 234 2.22 -27.48 7.99
N ALA A 235 0.98 -27.65 8.44
CA ALA A 235 -0.11 -28.12 7.59
C ALA A 235 -0.47 -27.10 6.50
N ALA A 236 -0.36 -25.80 6.79
CA ALA A 236 -0.49 -24.74 5.79
C ALA A 236 0.65 -24.83 4.76
N ARG A 237 1.90 -24.96 5.23
CA ARG A 237 3.07 -25.11 4.34
C ARG A 237 2.95 -26.32 3.42
N GLU A 238 2.49 -27.47 3.93
CA GLU A 238 2.28 -28.68 3.14
C GLU A 238 1.22 -28.46 2.05
N ARG A 239 0.08 -27.85 2.39
CA ARG A 239 -0.98 -27.53 1.41
C ARG A 239 -0.54 -26.55 0.33
N MET A 240 0.39 -25.64 0.64
CA MET A 240 0.90 -24.64 -0.30
C MET A 240 1.74 -25.24 -1.44
N GLY A 241 2.30 -26.45 -1.28
CA GLY A 241 3.13 -27.07 -2.33
C GLY A 241 4.35 -26.22 -2.69
N ASP A 242 4.49 -25.83 -3.95
CA ASP A 242 5.61 -24.99 -4.40
C ASP A 242 5.33 -23.48 -4.31
N VAL A 243 4.08 -23.09 -4.02
CA VAL A 243 3.69 -21.69 -3.94
C VAL A 243 4.33 -21.03 -2.72
N LEU A 244 4.96 -19.87 -2.92
CA LEU A 244 5.57 -19.10 -1.85
C LEU A 244 4.51 -18.65 -0.83
N ALA A 245 4.83 -18.81 0.45
CA ALA A 245 3.97 -18.39 1.56
C ALA A 245 4.69 -17.37 2.45
N ALA A 246 3.97 -16.32 2.82
CA ALA A 246 4.42 -15.34 3.79
C ALA A 246 3.50 -15.32 5.01
N VAL A 247 4.06 -15.33 6.21
CA VAL A 247 3.35 -15.39 7.48
C VAL A 247 3.41 -14.05 8.18
N GLU A 248 2.24 -13.53 8.53
CA GLU A 248 2.11 -12.33 9.33
C GLU A 248 1.36 -12.61 10.62
N PHE A 249 2.03 -12.37 11.73
CA PHE A 249 1.43 -12.49 13.05
C PHE A 249 0.74 -11.19 13.45
N ARG A 250 -0.39 -11.29 14.17
CA ARG A 250 -1.09 -10.16 14.80
C ARG A 250 -1.05 -10.24 16.32
N ARG A 251 -0.05 -10.94 16.85
CA ARG A 251 0.10 -11.20 18.27
C ARG A 251 1.58 -11.11 18.66
N GLY A 252 1.94 -10.05 19.38
CA GLY A 252 3.34 -9.75 19.71
C GLY A 252 4.08 -10.85 20.49
N THR A 253 3.38 -11.77 21.17
CA THR A 253 4.02 -12.88 21.89
C THR A 253 4.88 -13.78 20.99
N TRP A 254 4.54 -13.91 19.70
CA TRP A 254 5.36 -14.64 18.72
C TRP A 254 6.78 -14.08 18.61
N LEU A 255 6.95 -12.78 18.85
CA LEU A 255 8.22 -12.06 18.68
C LEU A 255 8.72 -11.40 19.97
N SER A 256 8.19 -11.83 21.12
CA SER A 256 8.78 -11.50 22.42
C SER A 256 10.25 -11.92 22.45
N GLU A 257 11.08 -11.23 23.25
CA GLU A 257 12.52 -11.52 23.38
C GLU A 257 12.81 -13.02 23.60
N ARG A 258 11.96 -13.69 24.39
CA ARG A 258 12.10 -15.13 24.69
C ARG A 258 11.79 -16.05 23.49
N LEU A 259 10.88 -15.66 22.60
CA LEU A 259 10.33 -16.55 21.57
C LEU A 259 10.77 -16.19 20.15
N ARG A 260 11.31 -14.99 19.93
CA ARG A 260 11.69 -14.47 18.61
C ARG A 260 12.55 -15.44 17.82
N ASP A 261 13.69 -15.87 18.36
CA ASP A 261 14.63 -16.73 17.63
C ASP A 261 14.01 -18.08 17.26
N ARG A 262 13.19 -18.63 18.16
CA ARG A 262 12.46 -19.87 17.91
C ARG A 262 11.40 -19.70 16.82
N THR A 263 10.68 -18.58 16.81
CA THR A 263 9.69 -18.27 15.77
C THR A 263 10.35 -18.08 14.41
N VAL A 264 11.45 -17.34 14.35
CA VAL A 264 12.24 -17.13 13.11
C VAL A 264 12.81 -18.45 12.60
N ALA A 265 13.37 -19.28 13.49
CA ALA A 265 13.86 -20.61 13.13
C ALA A 265 12.74 -21.51 12.58
N LEU A 266 11.56 -21.52 13.22
CA LEU A 266 10.41 -22.27 12.72
C LEU A 266 10.03 -21.85 11.30
N LEU A 267 9.97 -20.53 11.01
CA LEU A 267 9.62 -20.06 9.67
C LEU A 267 10.71 -20.40 8.64
N ARG A 268 12.00 -20.35 9.02
CA ARG A 268 13.13 -20.81 8.19
C ARG A 268 13.01 -22.29 7.86
N ASP A 269 12.75 -23.13 8.86
CA ASP A 269 12.60 -24.59 8.69
C ASP A 269 11.43 -24.93 7.75
N LEU A 270 10.37 -24.11 7.77
CA LEU A 270 9.22 -24.27 6.88
C LEU A 270 9.41 -23.60 5.51
N GLY A 271 10.48 -22.84 5.31
CA GLY A 271 10.68 -22.05 4.10
C GLY A 271 9.59 -21.01 3.87
N MET A 272 9.03 -20.44 4.95
CA MET A 272 8.01 -19.39 4.89
C MET A 272 8.59 -18.02 5.18
N THR A 273 8.24 -17.03 4.38
CA THR A 273 8.70 -15.65 4.56
C THR A 273 8.02 -15.02 5.76
N TYR A 274 8.79 -14.45 6.69
CA TYR A 274 8.24 -13.62 7.75
C TYR A 274 7.88 -12.24 7.20
N VAL A 275 6.66 -11.79 7.49
CA VAL A 275 6.21 -10.44 7.16
C VAL A 275 6.63 -9.48 8.27
N MET A 276 7.49 -8.54 7.94
CA MET A 276 7.96 -7.47 8.81
C MET A 276 6.90 -6.37 8.84
N VAL A 277 6.43 -6.01 10.04
CA VAL A 277 5.23 -5.18 10.20
C VAL A 277 5.58 -3.83 10.81
N ASP A 278 5.11 -2.74 10.20
CA ASP A 278 5.01 -1.44 10.86
C ASP A 278 3.55 -1.17 11.22
N GLU A 279 3.28 -0.98 12.50
CA GLU A 279 1.95 -0.69 13.03
C GLU A 279 2.07 0.10 14.36
N PRO A 280 0.98 0.69 14.89
CA PRO A 280 1.04 1.43 16.15
C PRO A 280 1.58 0.55 17.27
N GLN A 281 2.53 1.05 18.06
CA GLN A 281 3.18 0.28 19.12
C GLN A 281 2.50 0.46 20.49
N GLY A 282 2.84 -0.39 21.45
CA GLY A 282 2.32 -0.28 22.82
C GLY A 282 0.86 -0.72 23.01
N MET A 283 0.27 -1.41 22.04
CA MET A 283 -1.08 -1.99 22.17
C MET A 283 -1.05 -3.51 22.32
N LYS A 284 -2.17 -4.11 22.75
CA LYS A 284 -2.25 -5.56 22.98
C LYS A 284 -2.17 -6.37 21.70
N SER A 285 -2.67 -5.78 20.61
CA SER A 285 -2.64 -6.34 19.26
C SER A 285 -1.33 -6.06 18.52
N SER A 286 -0.49 -5.15 19.03
CA SER A 286 0.75 -4.76 18.37
C SER A 286 1.79 -5.88 18.37
N VAL A 287 2.48 -5.99 17.25
CA VAL A 287 3.69 -6.77 17.06
C VAL A 287 4.87 -5.82 17.03
N PRO A 288 5.99 -6.14 17.71
CA PRO A 288 7.19 -5.32 17.67
C PRO A 288 7.75 -5.23 16.24
N PRO A 289 8.25 -4.06 15.80
CA PRO A 289 8.75 -3.84 14.45
C PRO A 289 10.15 -4.44 14.32
N ILE A 290 10.21 -5.75 14.10
CA ILE A 290 11.46 -6.49 13.99
C ILE A 290 11.67 -6.88 12.54
N SER A 291 12.88 -6.67 12.03
CA SER A 291 13.30 -7.22 10.76
C SER A 291 13.92 -8.61 10.95
N ALA A 292 13.49 -9.59 10.16
CA ALA A 292 14.11 -10.90 10.13
C ALA A 292 13.90 -11.56 8.76
N VAL A 293 15.00 -11.85 8.07
CA VAL A 293 14.99 -12.65 6.84
C VAL A 293 14.89 -14.13 7.19
N THR A 294 13.84 -14.79 6.70
CA THR A 294 13.58 -16.22 6.93
C THR A 294 13.74 -17.09 5.68
N THR A 295 13.78 -16.50 4.49
CA THR A 295 14.01 -17.23 3.24
C THR A 295 14.94 -16.41 2.33
N PRO A 296 15.74 -17.05 1.46
CA PRO A 296 16.57 -16.33 0.48
C PRO A 296 15.75 -15.83 -0.73
N LYS A 297 14.48 -16.23 -0.88
CA LYS A 297 13.67 -15.85 -2.04
C LYS A 297 13.00 -14.49 -1.88
N LEU A 298 12.45 -14.22 -0.68
CA LEU A 298 11.57 -13.07 -0.50
C LEU A 298 11.63 -12.52 0.93
N ALA A 299 11.83 -11.20 1.04
CA ALA A 299 11.52 -10.42 2.23
C ALA A 299 10.29 -9.54 1.99
N ILE A 300 9.40 -9.39 3.00
CA ILE A 300 8.20 -8.56 2.88
C ILE A 300 8.11 -7.60 4.06
N PHE A 301 7.87 -6.34 3.74
CA PHE A 301 7.52 -5.28 4.69
C PHE A 301 6.07 -4.87 4.46
N ARG A 302 5.21 -4.90 5.49
CA ARG A 302 3.84 -4.39 5.45
C ARG A 302 3.67 -3.22 6.41
N LEU A 303 3.44 -2.03 5.85
CA LEU A 303 3.37 -0.77 6.58
C LEU A 303 1.91 -0.33 6.75
N HIS A 304 1.35 -0.48 7.95
CA HIS A 304 -0.08 -0.27 8.23
C HIS A 304 -0.44 1.15 8.69
N GLY A 305 0.55 2.01 8.90
CA GLY A 305 0.38 3.29 9.57
C GLY A 305 0.54 3.19 11.09
N ARG A 306 0.71 4.33 11.76
CA ARG A 306 0.94 4.40 13.21
C ARG A 306 -0.19 5.14 13.94
N ARG A 307 -1.43 5.02 13.43
CA ARG A 307 -2.60 5.68 14.02
C ARG A 307 -3.03 5.01 15.33
N HIS A 308 -2.73 5.63 16.47
CA HIS A 308 -3.07 5.06 17.76
C HIS A 308 -4.58 5.10 18.07
N ASP A 309 -5.25 6.19 17.73
CA ASP A 309 -6.59 6.48 18.25
C ASP A 309 -7.66 5.48 17.82
N THR A 310 -7.48 4.75 16.72
CA THR A 310 -8.51 3.89 16.11
C THR A 310 -8.11 2.43 16.00
N TRP A 311 -6.87 2.08 16.39
CA TRP A 311 -6.31 0.76 16.14
C TRP A 311 -7.08 -0.38 16.82
N GLU A 312 -7.36 -0.27 18.11
CA GLU A 312 -8.11 -1.30 18.88
C GLU A 312 -9.59 -0.96 19.07
N LYS A 313 -10.10 0.12 18.47
CA LYS A 313 -11.50 0.52 18.63
C LYS A 313 -12.43 -0.41 17.84
N PRO A 314 -13.34 -1.17 18.50
CA PRO A 314 -14.14 -2.21 17.83
C PRO A 314 -15.11 -1.68 16.78
N THR A 315 -15.58 -0.44 16.92
CA THR A 315 -16.63 0.16 16.08
C THR A 315 -16.08 1.08 14.99
N THR A 316 -14.76 1.19 14.85
CA THR A 316 -14.15 2.06 13.85
C THR A 316 -14.11 1.36 12.48
N PRO A 317 -14.54 2.02 11.39
CA PRO A 317 -14.37 1.50 10.05
C PRO A 317 -12.91 1.13 9.78
N VAL A 318 -12.69 0.06 9.01
CA VAL A 318 -11.35 -0.46 8.71
C VAL A 318 -10.47 0.61 8.05
N SER A 319 -11.02 1.40 7.13
CA SER A 319 -10.29 2.51 6.47
C SER A 319 -9.82 3.58 7.46
N GLU A 320 -10.58 3.85 8.53
CA GLU A 320 -10.23 4.81 9.58
C GLU A 320 -9.15 4.28 10.55
N ARG A 321 -8.96 2.95 10.62
CA ARG A 321 -7.81 2.35 11.31
C ARG A 321 -6.51 2.64 10.57
N TYR A 322 -6.55 2.55 9.25
CA TYR A 322 -5.41 2.69 8.34
C TYR A 322 -5.21 4.13 7.82
N ARG A 323 -5.96 5.09 8.39
CA ARG A 323 -5.92 6.52 8.02
C ARG A 323 -4.69 7.23 8.58
N TYR A 324 -3.56 6.95 7.96
CA TYR A 324 -2.27 7.47 8.39
C TYR A 324 -1.36 7.73 7.20
N LEU A 325 -0.88 8.97 7.04
CA LEU A 325 0.12 9.33 6.06
C LEU A 325 1.47 9.41 6.78
N TYR A 326 2.39 8.52 6.44
CA TYR A 326 3.74 8.57 6.99
C TYR A 326 4.41 9.89 6.61
N ASP A 327 5.20 10.43 7.55
CA ASP A 327 6.12 11.51 7.22
C ASP A 327 7.45 10.93 6.69
N ARG A 328 8.31 11.82 6.18
CA ARG A 328 9.61 11.44 5.64
C ARG A 328 10.50 10.72 6.66
N ALA A 329 10.58 11.22 7.88
CA ALA A 329 11.44 10.64 8.92
C ALA A 329 11.00 9.22 9.30
N GLN A 330 9.69 8.94 9.28
CA GLN A 330 9.16 7.61 9.54
C GLN A 330 9.41 6.64 8.38
N LEU A 331 9.39 7.10 7.13
CA LEU A 331 9.78 6.28 5.98
C LEU A 331 11.28 5.97 6.01
N GLU A 332 12.10 6.98 6.31
CA GLU A 332 13.57 6.86 6.40
C GLU A 332 14.03 5.82 7.43
N GLN A 333 13.25 5.59 8.50
CA GLN A 333 13.54 4.54 9.49
C GLN A 333 13.60 3.12 8.88
N TRP A 334 12.87 2.87 7.79
CA TRP A 334 12.80 1.55 7.16
C TRP A 334 13.81 1.36 6.04
N ILE A 335 14.42 2.43 5.54
CA ILE A 335 15.36 2.36 4.41
C ILE A 335 16.55 1.44 4.71
N PRO A 336 17.27 1.57 5.85
CA PRO A 336 18.42 0.69 6.12
C PRO A 336 18.02 -0.79 6.23
N GLU A 337 16.86 -1.07 6.81
CA GLU A 337 16.34 -2.43 6.99
C GLU A 337 15.96 -3.07 5.64
N ILE A 338 15.32 -2.30 4.75
CA ILE A 338 14.95 -2.74 3.41
C ILE A 338 16.20 -2.99 2.56
N VAL A 339 17.17 -2.07 2.57
CA VAL A 339 18.45 -2.23 1.85
C VAL A 339 19.21 -3.45 2.38
N THR A 340 19.32 -3.59 3.71
CA THR A 340 19.98 -4.75 4.33
C THR A 340 19.31 -6.06 3.90
N ALA A 341 17.97 -6.11 3.93
CA ALA A 341 17.23 -7.28 3.45
C ALA A 341 17.50 -7.56 1.97
N SER A 342 17.61 -6.52 1.12
CA SER A 342 17.80 -6.68 -0.32
C SER A 342 19.13 -7.33 -0.73
N HIS A 343 20.15 -7.33 0.14
CA HIS A 343 21.38 -8.08 -0.10
C HIS A 343 21.28 -9.56 0.26
N ALA A 344 20.26 -9.96 1.03
CA ALA A 344 20.12 -11.32 1.56
C ALA A 344 19.06 -12.14 0.81
N VAL A 345 18.27 -11.52 -0.06
CA VAL A 345 17.15 -12.16 -0.74
C VAL A 345 17.09 -11.79 -2.22
N GLU A 346 16.45 -12.64 -3.03
CA GLU A 346 16.18 -12.36 -4.45
C GLU A 346 15.20 -11.19 -4.63
N HIS A 347 14.14 -11.14 -3.83
CA HIS A 347 13.11 -10.11 -3.95
C HIS A 347 12.75 -9.47 -2.60
N VAL A 348 12.49 -8.17 -2.60
CA VAL A 348 11.91 -7.45 -1.46
C VAL A 348 10.59 -6.81 -1.88
N HIS A 349 9.50 -7.12 -1.19
CA HIS A 349 8.21 -6.47 -1.41
C HIS A 349 7.90 -5.51 -0.25
N VAL A 350 7.68 -4.24 -0.55
CA VAL A 350 7.26 -3.21 0.41
C VAL A 350 5.82 -2.82 0.11
N ILE A 351 4.90 -3.23 0.98
CA ILE A 351 3.46 -3.08 0.79
C ILE A 351 2.90 -2.08 1.81
N PHE A 352 2.38 -0.97 1.31
CA PHE A 352 1.67 0.02 2.10
C PHE A 352 0.22 -0.39 2.30
N ASN A 353 -0.17 -0.65 3.55
CA ASN A 353 -1.53 -1.00 3.96
C ASN A 353 -2.24 0.14 4.73
N ASN A 354 -1.67 1.35 4.75
CA ASN A 354 -2.29 2.58 5.24
C ASN A 354 -3.32 3.15 4.22
N CYS A 355 -4.27 2.31 3.79
CA CYS A 355 -5.08 2.48 2.58
C CYS A 355 -6.28 3.42 2.73
N TYR A 356 -6.09 4.57 3.36
CA TYR A 356 -7.07 5.65 3.34
C TYR A 356 -6.78 6.65 2.22
N GLY A 357 -7.76 6.87 1.35
CA GLY A 357 -7.63 7.72 0.18
C GLY A 357 -6.43 7.30 -0.67
N ASN A 358 -5.54 8.25 -0.95
CA ASN A 358 -4.30 8.04 -1.69
C ASN A 358 -3.06 7.98 -0.78
N TYR A 359 -3.19 7.80 0.54
CA TYR A 359 -2.04 7.82 1.46
C TYR A 359 -1.02 6.72 1.16
N ALA A 360 -1.50 5.48 1.01
CA ALA A 360 -0.65 4.35 0.65
C ALA A 360 0.07 4.57 -0.69
N THR A 361 -0.63 5.06 -1.71
CA THR A 361 0.01 5.34 -3.02
C THR A 361 1.03 6.46 -2.93
N THR A 362 0.76 7.51 -2.14
CA THR A 362 1.72 8.61 -1.92
C THR A 362 2.97 8.10 -1.22
N ASN A 363 2.82 7.37 -0.10
CA ASN A 363 3.97 6.87 0.64
C ASN A 363 4.73 5.78 -0.12
N ALA A 364 4.05 4.96 -0.93
CA ALA A 364 4.70 4.01 -1.84
C ALA A 364 5.61 4.72 -2.86
N SER A 365 5.13 5.80 -3.49
CA SER A 365 5.96 6.57 -4.43
C SER A 365 7.13 7.26 -3.73
N GLU A 366 6.94 7.82 -2.54
CA GLU A 366 8.02 8.43 -1.75
C GLU A 366 9.09 7.40 -1.34
N MET A 367 8.66 6.23 -0.85
CA MET A 367 9.53 5.13 -0.47
C MET A 367 10.34 4.61 -1.68
N ALA A 368 9.71 4.45 -2.84
CA ALA A 368 10.41 4.04 -4.06
C ALA A 368 11.52 5.03 -4.44
N GLY A 369 11.25 6.34 -4.36
CA GLY A 369 12.26 7.38 -4.60
C GLY A 369 13.41 7.33 -3.59
N MET A 370 13.09 7.20 -2.29
CA MET A 370 14.09 7.11 -1.22
C MET A 370 14.97 5.86 -1.36
N LEU A 371 14.39 4.71 -1.71
CA LEU A 371 15.13 3.46 -1.88
C LEU A 371 16.07 3.51 -3.08
N ARG A 372 15.63 4.10 -4.20
CA ARG A 372 16.49 4.32 -5.36
C ARG A 372 17.68 5.19 -5.00
N ASP A 373 17.45 6.30 -4.28
CA ASP A 373 18.52 7.22 -3.88
C ASP A 373 19.48 6.55 -2.88
N ALA A 374 18.95 5.77 -1.93
CA ALA A 374 19.74 5.04 -0.94
C ALA A 374 20.59 3.94 -1.59
N LEU A 375 20.04 3.19 -2.55
CA LEU A 375 20.79 2.16 -3.26
C LEU A 375 21.83 2.77 -4.20
N ALA A 376 21.58 3.90 -4.84
CA ALA A 376 22.62 4.59 -5.60
C ALA A 376 23.82 4.97 -4.71
N GLN A 377 23.56 5.44 -3.49
CA GLN A 377 24.58 5.77 -2.49
C GLN A 377 25.32 4.53 -1.98
N ASP A 378 24.58 3.48 -1.58
CA ASP A 378 25.15 2.19 -1.17
C ASP A 378 26.02 1.59 -2.28
N TYR A 379 25.61 1.82 -3.53
CA TYR A 379 26.30 1.31 -4.69
C TYR A 379 27.53 2.12 -5.13
N GLY A 380 27.87 3.19 -4.40
CA GLY A 380 28.98 4.07 -4.78
C GLY A 380 28.82 4.66 -6.19
N MET A 381 27.60 4.64 -6.73
CA MET A 381 27.30 5.28 -8.00
C MET A 381 27.16 6.78 -7.69
N PRO A 382 27.96 7.67 -8.33
CA PRO A 382 27.77 9.09 -8.13
C PRO A 382 26.33 9.41 -8.51
N GLY A 383 25.55 9.87 -7.51
CA GLY A 383 24.15 10.24 -7.70
C GLY A 383 24.05 11.14 -8.93
N ALA A 384 23.05 10.89 -9.78
CA ALA A 384 22.80 11.73 -10.94
C ALA A 384 22.75 13.19 -10.47
N VAL A 385 23.81 13.93 -10.77
CA VAL A 385 23.97 15.32 -10.36
C VAL A 385 22.93 16.10 -11.13
N HIS A 386 21.95 16.65 -10.40
CA HIS A 386 21.20 17.79 -10.89
C HIS A 386 22.11 19.03 -10.85
N ASP A 387 22.02 19.77 -11.96
CA ASP A 387 22.33 21.18 -12.17
C ASP A 387 23.73 21.55 -12.68
N HIS A 388 23.78 22.12 -13.89
CA HIS A 388 24.11 23.55 -14.06
C HIS A 388 23.78 24.06 -15.47
N LEU A 389 22.83 24.99 -15.51
CA LEU A 389 22.77 26.07 -16.49
C LEU A 389 24.03 26.95 -16.41
N HIS A 390 24.45 27.42 -17.58
CA HIS A 390 25.32 28.57 -17.87
C HIS A 390 26.82 28.49 -17.52
N SER A 391 27.65 28.38 -18.56
CA SER A 391 28.47 29.50 -19.04
C SER A 391 29.20 29.15 -20.34
N ASP A 392 28.92 29.90 -21.40
CA ASP A 392 29.85 30.08 -22.53
C ASP A 392 31.16 30.70 -22.04
N PRO A 393 32.27 30.46 -22.74
CA PRO A 393 32.78 31.56 -23.55
C PRO A 393 33.24 31.15 -24.96
N GLU A 394 32.94 32.06 -25.89
CA GLU A 394 33.55 32.16 -27.21
C GLU A 394 35.09 32.27 -27.17
N ASN A 395 35.67 31.96 -28.33
CA ASN A 395 36.94 32.41 -28.90
C ASN A 395 38.17 31.49 -28.75
N GLY A 396 38.56 30.93 -29.90
CA GLY A 396 39.84 30.26 -30.08
C GLY A 396 40.06 29.76 -31.50
N HIS A 397 40.19 30.68 -32.47
CA HIS A 397 40.63 30.40 -33.83
C HIS A 397 41.93 29.57 -33.86
N GLY A 398 41.94 28.50 -34.69
CA GLY A 398 43.15 27.71 -34.91
C GLY A 398 43.03 26.67 -36.02
N ARG A 399 42.66 27.08 -37.24
CA ARG A 399 42.88 26.26 -38.45
C ARG A 399 44.37 26.24 -38.77
N ARG A 400 44.95 25.06 -39.09
CA ARG A 400 45.93 24.76 -40.17
C ARG A 400 46.54 23.34 -39.99
N PRO A 401 47.20 22.73 -41.00
CA PRO A 401 46.50 22.04 -42.08
C PRO A 401 47.05 20.62 -42.34
N TYR A 402 46.36 19.93 -43.25
CA TYR A 402 46.81 18.76 -44.01
C TYR A 402 48.28 18.86 -44.50
N SER A 403 48.99 17.74 -44.51
CA SER A 403 50.14 17.49 -45.40
C SER A 403 50.17 16.01 -45.83
N PRO A 404 50.51 15.71 -47.11
CA PRO A 404 50.35 14.39 -47.70
C PRO A 404 51.67 13.59 -47.76
N GLY A 405 51.52 12.26 -47.83
CA GLY A 405 52.42 11.38 -48.60
C GLY A 405 53.55 10.67 -47.84
N SER A 406 53.42 9.35 -47.73
CA SER A 406 54.44 8.31 -47.97
C SER A 406 53.74 6.96 -48.02
#